data_AF-A0A0W0V8T6-F1
#
_entry.id   AF-A0A0W0V8T6-F1
#
_cell.length_a   1.000
_cell.length_b   1.000
_cell.length_c   1.000
_cell.angle_alpha   90.00
_cell.angle_beta   90.00
_cell.angle_gamma   90.00
#
_symmetry.space_group_name_H-M   'P 1'
#
loop_
_entity.id
_entity.type
_entity.pdbx_description
1 polymer ?
#
loop_
_entity_poly.entity_id
_entity_poly.type
_entity_poly.pdbx_seq_one_letter_code
_entity_poly.pdbx_strand_id
1 'polypeptide(L)'
;MSKTTFFGDAGSTYTKTLRQVEHEDHLVRLAKAQKALQDLKEEIDSRIYNLREALDFLDTQEYLYNDLKAENEKSPNPLLKIKMASLNSAIERFKKQMEDCQPERVIAELSDRYNILNKDLQESLKPTA
;
A
#
# COMPACT_ATOMS: atom_id res chain seq x y z
N MET A 1 2.23 55.03 -50.77
CA MET A 1 1.52 55.03 -49.48
C MET A 1 1.46 53.60 -48.96
N SER A 2 2.29 53.27 -47.97
CA SER A 2 2.29 51.94 -47.34
C SER A 2 1.03 51.75 -46.51
N LYS A 3 0.27 50.71 -46.81
CA LYS A 3 -0.73 50.15 -45.88
C LYS A 3 -0.05 49.02 -45.11
N THR A 4 0.29 49.31 -43.87
CA THR A 4 0.85 48.37 -42.90
C THR A 4 -0.19 47.29 -42.60
N THR A 5 0.13 46.04 -42.92
CA THR A 5 -0.64 44.86 -42.56
C THR A 5 -0.48 44.63 -41.05
N PHE A 6 -1.53 44.94 -40.26
CA PHE A 6 -1.53 44.84 -38.81
C PHE A 6 -2.27 43.59 -38.32
N PHE A 7 -2.00 42.43 -38.89
CA PHE A 7 -2.55 41.15 -38.43
C PHE A 7 -1.53 40.02 -38.69
N GLY A 8 -0.53 39.92 -37.81
CA GLY A 8 0.51 38.91 -37.93
C GLY A 8 1.14 38.58 -36.58
N ASP A 9 0.35 38.35 -35.52
CA ASP A 9 0.88 37.68 -34.31
C ASP A 9 -0.18 37.17 -33.31
N ALA A 10 -1.46 37.56 -33.44
CA ALA A 10 -2.48 37.21 -32.44
C ALA A 10 -2.75 35.69 -32.29
N GLY A 11 -2.48 34.89 -33.33
CA GLY A 11 -2.54 33.43 -33.26
C GLY A 11 -1.33 32.78 -32.57
N SER A 12 -0.19 33.47 -32.47
CA SER A 12 1.06 32.94 -31.89
C SER A 12 1.11 33.14 -30.38
N THR A 13 0.61 34.27 -29.87
CA THR A 13 0.53 34.53 -28.42
C THR A 13 -0.53 33.69 -27.73
N TYR A 14 -1.73 33.57 -28.32
CA TYR A 14 -2.79 32.71 -27.78
C TYR A 14 -2.37 31.24 -27.66
N THR A 15 -1.74 30.69 -28.72
CA THR A 15 -1.26 29.30 -28.72
C THR A 15 -0.10 29.06 -27.75
N LYS A 16 0.79 30.04 -27.57
CA LYS A 16 1.85 29.97 -26.54
C LYS A 16 1.26 29.94 -25.12
N THR A 17 0.31 30.83 -24.82
CA THR A 17 -0.33 30.87 -23.50
C THR A 17 -1.12 29.59 -23.23
N LEU A 18 -1.83 29.05 -24.23
CA LEU A 18 -2.55 27.78 -24.10
C LEU A 18 -1.61 26.62 -23.77
N ARG A 19 -0.49 26.47 -24.50
CA ARG A 19 0.52 25.44 -24.22
C ARG A 19 1.15 25.59 -22.84
N GLN A 20 1.35 26.83 -22.39
CA GLN A 20 1.89 27.08 -21.05
C GLN A 20 0.92 26.64 -19.95
N VAL A 21 -0.38 26.96 -20.10
CA VAL A 21 -1.42 26.51 -19.17
C VAL A 21 -1.53 24.98 -19.17
N GLU A 22 -1.52 24.34 -20.34
CA GLU A 22 -1.53 22.88 -20.45
C GLU A 22 -0.31 22.23 -19.78
N HIS A 23 0.87 22.85 -19.93
CA HIS A 23 2.09 22.38 -19.29
C HIS A 23 2.04 22.52 -17.76
N GLU A 24 1.58 23.67 -17.25
CA GLU A 24 1.41 23.89 -15.81
C GLU A 24 0.39 22.92 -15.20
N ASP A 25 -0.75 22.71 -15.86
CA ASP A 25 -1.76 21.74 -15.42
C ASP A 25 -1.22 20.30 -15.44
N HIS A 26 -0.42 19.96 -16.46
CA HIS A 26 0.28 18.68 -16.51
C HIS A 26 1.25 18.49 -15.34
N LEU A 27 2.07 19.48 -15.01
CA LEU A 27 2.98 19.42 -13.86
C LEU A 27 2.23 19.24 -12.53
N VAL A 28 1.10 19.93 -12.35
CA VAL A 28 0.26 19.77 -11.15
C VAL A 28 -0.31 18.36 -11.06
N ARG A 29 -0.78 17.79 -12.17
CA ARG A 29 -1.27 16.39 -12.22
C ARG A 29 -0.17 15.39 -11.88
N LEU A 30 1.03 15.57 -12.44
CA LEU A 30 2.19 14.72 -12.13
C LEU A 30 2.56 14.77 -10.64
N ALA A 31 2.61 15.97 -10.05
CA ALA A 31 2.94 16.11 -8.63
C ALA A 31 1.89 15.42 -7.73
N LYS A 32 0.59 15.53 -8.07
CA LYS A 32 -0.48 14.84 -7.35
C LYS A 32 -0.36 13.31 -7.48
N ALA A 33 -0.06 12.81 -8.67
CA ALA A 33 0.13 11.39 -8.92
C ALA A 33 1.35 10.83 -8.17
N GLN A 34 2.47 11.56 -8.16
CA GLN A 34 3.66 11.21 -7.37
C GLN A 34 3.34 11.12 -5.88
N LYS A 35 2.61 12.09 -5.35
CA LYS A 35 2.20 12.07 -3.93
C LYS A 35 1.29 10.87 -3.63
N ALA A 36 0.28 10.63 -4.45
CA ALA A 36 -0.62 9.48 -4.26
C ALA A 36 0.13 8.14 -4.31
N LEU A 37 1.14 8.03 -5.19
CA LEU A 37 1.98 6.86 -5.30
C LEU A 37 2.85 6.66 -4.04
N GLN A 38 3.39 7.75 -3.48
CA GLN A 38 4.13 7.72 -2.22
C GLN A 38 3.25 7.30 -1.05
N ASP A 39 2.06 7.92 -0.92
CA ASP A 39 1.10 7.59 0.15
C ASP A 39 0.70 6.10 0.09
N LEU A 40 0.46 5.57 -1.12
CA LEU A 40 0.16 4.15 -1.33
C LEU A 40 1.33 3.24 -0.95
N LYS A 41 2.57 3.65 -1.22
CA LYS A 41 3.76 2.87 -0.84
C LYS A 41 3.88 2.76 0.68
N GLU A 42 3.70 3.87 1.38
CA GLU A 42 3.75 3.93 2.85
C GLU A 42 2.65 3.07 3.48
N GLU A 43 1.44 3.07 2.89
CA GLU A 43 0.37 2.18 3.33
C GLU A 43 0.73 0.70 3.15
N ILE A 44 1.29 0.31 2.00
CA ILE A 44 1.73 -1.06 1.74
C ILE A 44 2.79 -1.48 2.76
N ASP A 45 3.80 -0.63 2.99
CA ASP A 45 4.89 -0.93 3.93
C ASP A 45 4.38 -1.08 5.37
N SER A 46 3.47 -0.20 5.79
CA SER A 46 2.82 -0.28 7.10
C SER A 46 2.02 -1.58 7.26
N ARG A 47 1.27 -1.99 6.23
CA ARG A 47 0.52 -3.25 6.25
C ARG A 47 1.44 -4.47 6.30
N ILE A 48 2.53 -4.46 5.55
CA ILE A 48 3.56 -5.52 5.61
C ILE A 48 4.16 -5.62 7.01
N TYR A 49 4.50 -4.48 7.62
CA TYR A 49 5.03 -4.44 8.98
C TYR A 49 4.03 -5.03 9.98
N ASN A 50 2.78 -4.57 9.95
CA ASN A 50 1.74 -5.06 10.87
C ASN A 50 1.46 -6.56 10.68
N LEU A 51 1.50 -7.05 9.44
CA LEU A 51 1.35 -8.48 9.16
C LEU A 51 2.49 -9.29 9.79
N ARG A 52 3.74 -8.82 9.69
CA ARG A 52 4.89 -9.50 10.31
C ARG A 52 4.75 -9.55 11.83
N GLU A 53 4.44 -8.43 12.47
CA GLU A 53 4.21 -8.38 13.92
C GLU A 53 3.09 -9.34 14.36
N ALA A 54 2.02 -9.43 13.57
CA ALA A 54 0.92 -10.36 13.83
C ALA A 54 1.35 -11.83 13.74
N LEU A 55 2.18 -12.18 12.75
CA LEU A 55 2.73 -13.53 12.60
C LEU A 55 3.74 -13.87 13.71
N ASP A 56 4.64 -12.95 14.04
CA ASP A 56 5.61 -13.15 15.14
C ASP A 56 4.91 -13.33 16.49
N PHE A 57 3.82 -12.58 16.72
CA PHE A 57 2.97 -12.76 17.90
C PHE A 57 2.34 -14.15 17.91
N LEU A 58 1.77 -14.60 16.79
CA LEU A 58 1.16 -15.93 16.67
C LEU A 58 2.18 -17.03 16.96
N ASP A 59 3.36 -16.98 16.35
CA ASP A 59 4.45 -17.94 16.57
C ASP A 59 4.83 -18.01 18.06
N THR A 60 4.91 -16.85 18.72
CA THR A 60 5.19 -16.78 20.17
C THR A 60 4.10 -17.46 21.00
N GLN A 61 2.82 -17.27 20.64
CA GLN A 61 1.71 -17.91 21.35
C GLN A 61 1.69 -19.43 21.12
N GLU A 62 1.97 -19.89 19.90
CA GLU A 62 2.07 -21.33 19.59
C GLU A 62 3.23 -21.99 20.32
N TYR A 63 4.37 -21.32 20.38
CA TYR A 63 5.51 -21.77 21.17
C TYR A 63 5.14 -21.92 22.65
N LEU A 64 4.51 -20.89 23.24
CA LEU A 64 4.04 -20.95 24.62
C LEU A 64 3.06 -22.10 24.85
N TYR A 65 2.11 -22.31 23.92
CA TYR A 65 1.17 -23.41 24.03
C TYR A 65 1.88 -24.77 24.05
N ASN A 66 2.89 -24.96 23.20
CA ASN A 66 3.67 -26.20 23.14
C ASN A 66 4.50 -26.42 24.43
N ASP A 67 5.08 -25.36 25.00
CA ASP A 67 5.80 -25.44 26.28
C ASP A 67 4.86 -25.84 27.43
N LEU A 68 3.68 -25.20 27.53
CA LEU A 68 2.67 -25.56 28.54
C LEU A 68 2.15 -26.99 28.35
N LYS A 69 2.02 -27.44 27.09
CA LYS A 69 1.62 -28.81 26.78
C LYS A 69 2.65 -29.81 27.27
N ALA A 70 3.94 -29.59 26.99
CA ALA A 70 5.03 -30.43 27.45
C ALA A 70 5.12 -30.46 28.99
N GLU A 71 4.90 -29.33 29.65
CA GLU A 71 4.84 -29.26 31.12
C GLU A 71 3.68 -30.09 31.67
N ASN A 72 2.48 -29.95 31.10
CA ASN A 72 1.30 -30.69 31.53
C ASN A 72 1.41 -32.20 31.26
N GLU A 73 2.15 -32.63 30.23
CA GLU A 73 2.46 -34.04 29.98
C GLU A 73 3.37 -34.64 31.06
N LYS A 74 4.34 -33.87 31.55
CA LYS A 74 5.25 -34.29 32.63
C LYS A 74 4.55 -34.33 33.99
N SER A 75 3.72 -33.32 34.26
CA SER A 75 3.01 -33.18 35.53
C SER A 75 1.58 -32.66 35.29
N PRO A 76 0.61 -33.56 35.10
CA PRO A 76 -0.76 -33.19 34.80
C PRO A 76 -1.37 -32.27 35.86
N ASN A 77 -1.84 -31.11 35.43
CA ASN A 77 -2.46 -30.11 36.31
C ASN A 77 -3.77 -29.59 35.70
N PRO A 78 -4.92 -29.74 36.39
CA PRO A 78 -6.21 -29.26 35.89
C PRO A 78 -6.24 -27.75 35.56
N LEU A 79 -5.57 -26.91 36.35
CA LEU A 79 -5.50 -25.47 36.10
C LEU A 79 -4.68 -25.16 34.85
N LEU A 80 -3.60 -25.92 34.62
CA LEU A 80 -2.77 -25.79 33.42
C LEU A 80 -3.56 -26.18 32.17
N LYS A 81 -4.35 -27.27 32.23
CA LYS A 81 -5.25 -27.66 31.14
C LYS A 81 -6.26 -26.58 30.78
N ILE A 82 -6.84 -25.89 31.77
CA ILE A 82 -7.77 -24.78 31.53
C ILE A 82 -7.05 -23.61 30.83
N LYS A 83 -5.86 -23.23 31.31
CA LYS A 83 -5.04 -22.18 30.67
C LYS A 83 -4.68 -22.53 29.23
N MET A 84 -4.24 -23.76 28.98
CA MET A 84 -3.92 -24.25 27.63
C MET A 84 -5.14 -24.22 26.71
N ALA A 85 -6.31 -24.64 27.18
CA ALA A 85 -7.54 -24.60 26.38
C ALA A 85 -7.93 -23.17 26.00
N SER A 86 -7.79 -22.23 26.95
CA SER A 86 -8.01 -20.80 26.70
C SER A 86 -7.03 -20.25 25.66
N LEU A 87 -5.74 -20.54 25.82
CA LEU A 87 -4.69 -20.11 24.89
C LEU A 87 -4.91 -20.68 23.48
N ASN A 88 -5.19 -21.98 23.36
CA ASN A 88 -5.50 -22.61 22.08
C ASN A 88 -6.73 -21.98 21.42
N SER A 89 -7.78 -21.68 22.18
CA SER A 89 -8.97 -21.02 21.64
C SER A 89 -8.67 -19.60 21.13
N ALA A 90 -7.78 -18.88 21.81
CA ALA A 90 -7.34 -17.55 21.37
C ALA A 90 -6.49 -17.64 20.08
N ILE A 91 -5.56 -18.59 20.01
CA ILE A 91 -4.75 -18.88 18.81
C ILE A 91 -5.64 -19.20 17.62
N GLU A 92 -6.58 -20.13 17.76
CA GLU A 92 -7.47 -20.54 16.66
C GLU A 92 -8.38 -19.39 16.21
N ARG A 93 -8.83 -18.55 17.14
CA ARG A 93 -9.58 -17.33 16.79
C ARG A 93 -8.71 -16.36 15.98
N PHE A 94 -7.46 -16.17 16.40
CA PHE A 94 -6.53 -15.27 15.71
C PHE A 94 -6.21 -15.77 14.30
N LYS A 95 -5.91 -17.07 14.14
CA LYS A 95 -5.71 -17.71 12.83
C LYS A 95 -6.91 -17.51 11.92
N LYS A 96 -8.12 -17.76 12.44
CA LYS A 96 -9.34 -17.53 11.67
C LYS A 96 -9.50 -16.07 11.25
N GLN A 97 -9.18 -15.12 12.12
CA GLN A 97 -9.20 -13.70 11.74
C GLN A 97 -8.19 -13.37 10.64
N MET A 98 -7.01 -13.98 10.66
CA MET A 98 -6.01 -13.83 9.60
C MET A 98 -6.51 -14.42 8.27
N GLU A 99 -7.12 -15.61 8.29
CA GLU A 99 -7.73 -16.23 7.12
C GLU A 99 -8.90 -15.41 6.56
N ASP A 100 -9.78 -14.90 7.43
CA ASP A 100 -10.96 -14.11 7.04
C ASP A 100 -10.55 -12.75 6.43
N CYS A 101 -9.50 -12.11 6.99
CA CYS A 101 -9.03 -10.80 6.53
C CYS A 101 -8.13 -10.86 5.29
N GLN A 102 -7.51 -12.02 4.99
CA GLN A 102 -6.60 -12.23 3.86
C GLN A 102 -5.56 -11.10 3.66
N PRO A 103 -4.80 -10.71 4.70
CA PRO A 103 -3.93 -9.53 4.65
C PRO A 103 -2.86 -9.62 3.54
N GLU A 104 -2.32 -10.80 3.26
CA GLU A 104 -1.36 -11.04 2.16
C GLU A 104 -1.98 -10.69 0.80
N ARG A 105 -3.24 -11.08 0.59
CA ARG A 105 -3.96 -10.79 -0.65
C ARG A 105 -4.21 -9.30 -0.80
N VAL A 106 -4.62 -8.63 0.28
CA VAL A 106 -4.82 -7.18 0.27
C VAL A 106 -3.52 -6.45 -0.06
N ILE A 107 -2.40 -6.86 0.55
CA ILE A 107 -1.07 -6.30 0.28
C ILE A 107 -0.68 -6.53 -1.19
N ALA A 108 -0.93 -7.73 -1.73
CA ALA A 108 -0.65 -8.04 -3.13
C ALA A 108 -1.48 -7.16 -4.09
N GLU A 109 -2.79 -7.04 -3.85
CA GLU A 109 -3.67 -6.19 -4.67
C GLU A 109 -3.25 -4.71 -4.62
N LEU A 110 -2.84 -4.20 -3.46
CA LEU A 110 -2.31 -2.83 -3.34
C LEU A 110 -0.97 -2.67 -4.07
N SER A 111 -0.09 -3.67 -3.96
CA SER A 111 1.21 -3.68 -4.65
C SER A 111 1.05 -3.70 -6.17
N ASP A 112 0.09 -4.46 -6.69
CA ASP A 112 -0.24 -4.47 -8.12
C ASP A 112 -0.75 -3.10 -8.59
N ARG A 113 -1.65 -2.47 -7.82
CA ARG A 113 -2.13 -1.11 -8.11
C ARG A 113 -1.00 -0.09 -8.10
N TYR A 114 -0.08 -0.20 -7.13
CA TYR A 114 1.11 0.64 -7.06
C TYR A 114 1.96 0.48 -8.33
N ASN A 115 2.22 -0.76 -8.75
CA ASN A 115 3.03 -1.04 -9.94
C ASN A 115 2.38 -0.48 -11.22
N ILE A 116 1.07 -0.60 -11.37
CA ILE A 116 0.32 -0.02 -12.49
C ILE A 116 0.44 1.51 -12.47
N LEU A 117 0.14 2.15 -11.34
CA LEU A 117 0.18 3.61 -11.24
C LEU A 117 1.59 4.16 -11.45
N ASN A 118 2.62 3.47 -10.92
CA ASN A 118 4.01 3.84 -11.15
C ASN A 118 4.36 3.75 -12.64
N LYS A 119 3.93 2.68 -13.33
CA LYS A 119 4.17 2.53 -14.76
C LYS A 119 3.52 3.67 -15.56
N ASP A 120 2.25 3.97 -15.30
CA ASP A 120 1.51 5.03 -15.98
C ASP A 120 2.16 6.41 -15.76
N LEU A 121 2.64 6.66 -14.54
CA LEU A 121 3.38 7.88 -14.21
C LEU A 121 4.71 7.96 -14.97
N GLN A 122 5.48 6.87 -15.03
CA GLN A 122 6.73 6.82 -15.79
C GLN A 122 6.50 7.02 -17.29
N GLU A 123 5.39 6.53 -17.84
CA GLU A 123 5.02 6.77 -19.23
C GLU A 123 4.64 8.22 -19.48
N SER A 124 3.93 8.86 -18.54
CA SER A 124 3.55 10.28 -18.61
C SER A 124 4.73 11.24 -18.46
N LEU A 125 5.83 10.78 -17.87
CA LEU A 125 7.07 11.54 -17.71
C LEU A 125 7.98 11.50 -18.96
N LYS A 126 7.72 10.60 -19.92
CA LYS A 126 8.50 10.54 -21.16
C LYS A 126 8.20 11.76 -22.03
N PRO A 127 9.23 12.46 -22.56
CA PRO A 127 8.99 13.53 -23.51
C PRO A 127 8.28 12.97 -24.74
N THR A 128 7.16 13.58 -25.11
CA THR A 128 6.48 13.31 -26.38
C THR A 128 7.42 13.77 -27.50
N ALA A 129 7.88 12.82 -28.32
CA ALA A 129 8.77 13.06 -29.46
C ALA A 129 8.06 13.83 -30.58
#